data_AF-F3MJA8-F1
#
_entry.id   AF-F3MJA8-F1
#
_cell.length_a   1.000
_cell.length_b   1.000
_cell.length_c   1.000
_cell.angle_alpha   90.00
_cell.angle_beta   90.00
_cell.angle_gamma   90.00
#
_symmetry.space_group_name_H-M   'P 1'
#
loop_
_entity.id
_entity.type
_entity.pdbx_description
1 polymer ?
#
loop_
_entity_poly.entity_id
_entity_poly.type
_entity_poly.pdbx_seq_one_letter_code
_entity_poly.pdbx_strand_id
1 'polypeptide(L)' 'MDVRDDTITKHEQLVQYIESLKVGSKISVRRLAKEMGVSEGTAYRAV' A
#
# COMPACT_ATOMS: atom_id res chain seq x y z
N MET A 1 20.36 13.38 -7.96
CA MET A 1 19.21 14.25 -7.63
C MET A 1 18.08 13.32 -7.28
N ASP A 2 18.01 12.93 -6.02
CA ASP A 2 16.91 12.09 -5.52
C ASP A 2 15.66 12.97 -5.47
N VAL A 3 14.83 12.86 -6.51
CA VAL A 3 13.48 13.41 -6.51
C VAL A 3 12.72 12.59 -5.47
N ARG A 4 12.73 13.06 -4.23
CA ARG A 4 11.88 12.48 -3.19
C ARG A 4 10.44 12.79 -3.60
N ASP A 5 9.72 11.74 -3.90
CA ASP A 5 8.31 11.77 -4.24
C ASP A 5 7.51 12.12 -2.97
N ASP A 6 7.52 13.39 -2.60
CA ASP A 6 6.78 13.93 -1.47
C ASP A 6 5.28 14.10 -1.80
N THR A 7 4.87 13.75 -3.03
CA THR A 7 3.50 13.92 -3.56
C THR A 7 2.67 12.65 -3.57
N ILE A 8 3.29 11.48 -3.57
CA ILE A 8 2.59 10.20 -3.54
C ILE A 8 1.92 10.01 -2.17
N THR A 9 0.59 9.88 -2.18
CA THR A 9 -0.15 9.57 -0.95
C THR A 9 0.09 8.13 -0.53
N LYS A 10 -0.06 7.84 0.76
CA LYS A 10 0.03 6.46 1.27
C LYS A 10 -0.96 5.50 0.60
N HIS A 11 -2.11 6.01 0.13
CA HIS A 11 -3.08 5.23 -0.63
C HIS A 11 -2.53 4.84 -2.00
N GLU A 12 -1.89 5.78 -2.70
CA GLU A 12 -1.31 5.52 -4.01
C GLU A 12 -0.17 4.49 -3.93
N GLN A 13 0.68 4.58 -2.90
CA GLN A 13 1.71 3.56 -2.62
C GLN A 13 1.11 2.17 -2.41
N LEU A 14 -0.05 2.12 -1.77
CA LEU A 14 -0.74 0.89 -1.40
C LEU A 14 -1.32 0.22 -2.64
N VAL A 15 -1.95 1.02 -3.53
CA VAL A 15 -2.47 0.56 -4.82
C VAL A 15 -1.34 0.05 -5.70
N GLN A 16 -0.25 0.82 -5.87
CA GLN A 16 0.92 0.40 -6.67
C GLN A 16 1.54 -0.90 -6.15
N TYR A 17 1.64 -1.05 -4.82
CA TYR A 17 2.13 -2.30 -4.22
C TYR A 17 1.23 -3.48 -4.59
N ILE A 18 -0.11 -3.32 -4.49
CA ILE A 18 -1.07 -4.39 -4.80
C ILE A 18 -1.04 -4.75 -6.29
N GLU A 19 -0.97 -3.77 -7.19
CA GLU A 19 -0.88 -3.97 -8.63
C GLU A 19 0.41 -4.71 -9.05
N SER A 20 1.49 -4.55 -8.29
CA SER A 20 2.75 -5.26 -8.54
C SER A 20 2.70 -6.75 -8.18
N LEU A 21 1.69 -7.20 -7.43
CA LEU A 21 1.57 -8.59 -6.99
C LEU A 21 0.99 -9.46 -8.10
N LYS A 22 1.45 -10.71 -8.17
CA LYS A 22 0.88 -11.69 -9.08
C LYS A 22 -0.58 -11.96 -8.73
N VAL A 23 -1.45 -12.05 -9.73
CA VAL A 23 -2.86 -12.46 -9.55
C VAL A 23 -2.92 -13.77 -8.74
N GLY A 24 -3.73 -13.76 -7.67
CA GLY A 24 -3.88 -14.87 -6.73
C GLY A 24 -2.92 -14.84 -5.53
N SER A 25 -2.06 -13.82 -5.42
CA SER A 25 -1.21 -13.61 -4.25
C SER A 25 -2.07 -13.33 -3.01
N LYS A 26 -1.77 -14.02 -1.90
CA LYS A 26 -2.45 -13.76 -0.62
C LYS A 26 -1.82 -12.56 0.06
N ILE A 27 -2.64 -11.56 0.38
CA ILE A 27 -2.22 -10.33 1.05
C ILE A 27 -2.84 -10.30 2.45
N SER A 28 -2.04 -9.95 3.45
CA SER A 28 -2.56 -9.70 4.80
C SER A 28 -2.77 -8.20 4.97
N VAL A 29 -4.03 -7.76 4.97
CA VAL A 29 -4.42 -6.35 5.18
C VAL A 29 -3.81 -5.79 6.47
N ARG A 30 -3.78 -6.58 7.54
CA ARG A 30 -3.18 -6.21 8.82
C ARG A 30 -1.68 -5.95 8.73
N ARG A 31 -0.95 -6.82 8.01
CA ARG A 31 0.50 -6.70 7.84
C ARG A 31 0.83 -5.47 7.00
N LEU A 32 0.07 -5.27 5.93
CA LEU A 32 0.20 -4.13 5.03
C LEU A 32 -0.06 -2.79 5.72
N ALA A 33 -1.10 -2.72 6.56
CA ALA A 33 -1.39 -1.55 7.39
C ALA A 33 -0.22 -1.20 8.33
N LYS A 34 0.40 -2.22 8.94
CA LYS A 34 1.54 -2.05 9.85
C LYS A 34 2.80 -1.61 9.12
N GLU A 35 3.13 -2.23 7.99
CA GLU A 35 4.31 -1.90 7.18
C GLU A 35 4.23 -0.49 6.61
N MET A 36 3.02 -0.02 6.25
CA MET A 36 2.80 1.31 5.67
C MET A 36 2.43 2.39 6.71
N GLY A 37 2.33 2.02 7.99
CA GLY A 37 1.97 2.93 9.07
C GLY A 37 0.63 3.64 8.83
N VAL A 38 -0.38 2.88 8.42
CA VAL A 38 -1.77 3.36 8.20
C VAL A 38 -2.75 2.56 9.05
N SER A 39 -3.96 3.08 9.24
CA SER A 39 -5.02 2.35 9.94
C SER A 39 -5.51 1.16 9.12
N GLU A 40 -6.02 0.12 9.79
CA GLU A 40 -6.62 -1.04 9.11
C GLU A 40 -7.74 -0.63 8.16
N GLY A 41 -8.58 0.34 8.53
CA GLY A 41 -9.64 0.86 7.65
C GLY A 41 -9.12 1.60 6.42
N THR A 42 -7.90 2.16 6.48
CA THR A 42 -7.24 2.74 5.29
C THR A 42 -6.68 1.65 4.40
N ALA A 43 -6.10 0.60 5.00
CA ALA A 43 -5.59 -0.54 4.26
C ALA A 43 -6.71 -1.36 3.59
N TYR A 44 -7.84 -1.56 4.29
CA TYR A 44 -8.97 -2.35 3.80
C TYR A 44 -9.65 -1.73 2.57
N ARG A 45 -9.67 -0.40 2.46
CA ARG A 45 -10.31 0.28 1.31
C ARG A 45 -9.50 0.23 0.01
N ALA A 46 -8.25 -0.21 0.05
CA ALA A 46 -7.37 -0.22 -1.12
C ALA A 46 -7.14 -1.62 -1.70
N VAL A 47 -7.66 -2.67 -1.05
CA VAL A 47 -7.58 -4.08 -1.46
C VAL A 47 -8.95 -4.50 -1.97
#